data_AF-A0A0Q0VTJ8-F1
#
_entry.id   AF-A0A0Q0VTJ8-F1
#
_cell.length_a   1.000
_cell.length_b   1.000
_cell.length_c   1.000
_cell.angle_alpha   90.00
_cell.angle_beta   90.00
_cell.angle_gamma   90.00
#
_symmetry.space_group_name_H-M   'P 1'
#
loop_
_entity.id
_entity.type
_entity.pdbx_description
1 polymer ?
#
loop_
_entity_poly.entity_id
_entity_poly.type
_entity_poly.pdbx_seq_one_letter_code
_entity_poly.pdbx_strand_id
1 'polypeptide(L)' 'MFRAPTLLRMLARYGREAVKNHDLWSLRLISIVGEPIDIKTWHWIYKNIGNEKIEINNTCGQTEAGGT' A
#
# COMPACT_ATOMS: atom_id res chain seq x y z
N MET A 1 2.64 2.28 -7.55
CA MET A 1 1.24 2.62 -7.19
C MET A 1 1.27 3.66 -6.08
N PHE A 2 0.60 4.80 -6.25
CA PHE A 2 0.55 5.88 -5.26
C PHE A 2 -0.87 6.01 -4.73
N ARG A 3 -1.11 5.67 -3.46
CA ARG A 3 -2.47 5.62 -2.89
C ARG A 3 -2.47 5.93 -1.39
N ALA A 4 -3.62 6.41 -0.91
CA ALA A 4 -3.85 6.65 0.50
C ALA A 4 -3.98 5.33 1.32
N PRO A 5 -3.51 5.30 2.58
CA PRO A 5 -3.63 4.16 3.50
C PRO A 5 -5.07 3.68 3.69
N THR A 6 -6.05 4.57 3.64
CA THR A 6 -7.47 4.25 3.82
C THR A 6 -7.95 3.20 2.81
N LEU A 7 -7.55 3.34 1.54
CA LEU A 7 -7.88 2.38 0.49
C LEU A 7 -7.23 1.02 0.77
N LEU A 8 -5.98 1.02 1.23
CA LEU A 8 -5.24 -0.20 1.53
C LEU A 8 -5.84 -0.95 2.72
N ARG A 9 -6.29 -0.24 3.75
CA ARG A 9 -7.04 -0.84 4.88
C ARG A 9 -8.35 -1.45 4.43
N MET A 10 -9.09 -0.77 3.55
CA MET A 10 -10.32 -1.30 2.99
C MET A 10 -10.05 -2.61 2.24
N LEU A 11 -9.04 -2.65 1.38
CA LEU A 11 -8.64 -3.85 0.65
C LEU A 11 -8.22 -4.99 1.60
N ALA A 12 -7.46 -4.67 2.66
CA ALA A 12 -7.09 -5.66 3.67
C ALA A 12 -8.29 -6.27 4.39
N ARG A 13 -9.39 -5.52 4.59
CA ARG A 13 -10.65 -6.05 5.16
C ARG A 13 -11.36 -7.02 4.22
N TYR A 14 -11.32 -6.79 2.91
CA TYR A 14 -11.83 -7.73 1.90
C TYR A 14 -10.92 -8.96 1.70
N GLY A 15 -9.70 -8.93 2.25
CA GLY A 15 -8.77 -10.05 2.20
C GLY A 15 -8.30 -10.37 0.79
N ARG A 16 -7.80 -11.60 0.58
CA ARG A 16 -7.18 -11.99 -0.70
C ARG A 16 -8.10 -11.89 -1.90
N GLU A 17 -9.42 -11.97 -1.70
CA GLU A 17 -10.38 -11.91 -2.81
C GLU A 17 -10.32 -10.59 -3.55
N ALA A 18 -9.96 -9.50 -2.86
CA ALA A 18 -9.82 -8.17 -3.48
C ALA A 18 -8.68 -8.09 -4.50
N VAL A 19 -7.70 -8.99 -4.44
CA VAL A 19 -6.49 -8.97 -5.30
C VAL A 19 -6.35 -10.21 -6.17
N LYS A 20 -7.14 -11.26 -5.89
CA LYS A 20 -7.06 -12.57 -6.54
C LYS A 20 -7.22 -12.54 -8.07
N ASN A 21 -8.01 -11.60 -8.58
CA ASN A 21 -8.31 -11.48 -10.02
C ASN A 21 -7.46 -10.43 -10.74
N HIS A 22 -6.48 -9.84 -10.06
CA HIS A 22 -5.63 -8.80 -10.63
C HIS A 22 -4.19 -9.31 -10.79
N ASP A 23 -3.63 -9.13 -11.99
CA ASP A 23 -2.20 -9.37 -12.20
C ASP A 23 -1.39 -8.17 -11.66
N LEU A 24 -0.64 -8.42 -10.59
CA LEU A 24 0.19 -7.44 -9.91
C LEU A 24 1.69 -7.65 -10.18
N TRP A 25 2.05 -8.49 -11.16
CA TRP A 25 3.45 -8.83 -11.46
C TRP A 25 4.33 -7.62 -11.81
N SER A 26 3.76 -6.60 -12.45
CA SER A 26 4.49 -5.39 -12.87
C SER A 26 4.71 -4.39 -11.73
N LEU A 27 4.10 -4.61 -10.56
CA LEU A 27 4.25 -3.73 -9.42
C LEU A 27 5.66 -3.85 -8.85
N ARG A 28 6.36 -2.72 -8.69
CA ARG A 28 7.72 -2.67 -8.11
C ARG A 28 7.80 -1.85 -6.83
N LEU A 29 6.89 -0.88 -6.68
CA LEU A 29 6.87 0.06 -5.57
C LEU A 29 5.43 0.46 -5.23
N ILE A 30 5.12 0.43 -3.94
CA ILE A 30 3.91 1.04 -3.37
C ILE A 30 4.34 2.24 -2.54
N SER A 31 3.87 3.41 -2.93
CA SER A 31 4.03 4.64 -2.15
C SER A 31 2.71 4.97 -1.45
N ILE A 32 2.81 5.18 -0.15
CA ILE A 32 1.71 5.46 0.76
C ILE A 32 1.95 6.85 1.34
N VAL A 33 0.94 7.71 1.31
CA VAL A 33 1.04 9.11 1.77
C VAL A 33 -0.15 9.50 2.63
N GLY A 34 0.11 10.35 3.62
CA GLY A 34 -0.91 11.10 4.36
C GLY A 34 -1.23 10.57 5.74
N GLU A 35 -1.47 9.27 5.90
CA GLU A 35 -1.78 8.68 7.22
C GLU A 35 -0.77 7.60 7.61
N PRO A 36 -0.48 7.42 8.91
CA PRO A 36 0.31 6.29 9.37
C PRO A 36 -0.39 4.97 9.02
N ILE A 37 0.37 4.00 8.52
CA ILE A 37 -0.10 2.64 8.25
C ILE A 37 0.13 1.75 9.48
N ASP A 38 -0.83 0.86 9.78
CA ASP A 38 -0.66 -0.13 10.85
C ASP A 38 0.17 -1.34 10.37
N ILE A 39 0.86 -2.00 11.32
CA ILE A 39 1.77 -3.11 11.00
C ILE A 39 1.07 -4.29 10.32
N LYS A 40 -0.19 -4.56 10.69
CA LYS A 40 -0.95 -5.70 10.15
C LYS A 40 -1.30 -5.46 8.68
N THR A 41 -1.77 -4.25 8.35
CA THR A 41 -2.04 -3.84 6.98
C THR A 41 -0.77 -3.81 6.16
N TRP A 42 0.35 -3.32 6.72
CA TRP A 42 1.64 -3.34 6.03
C TRP A 42 2.06 -4.76 5.62
N HIS A 43 2.02 -5.72 6.55
CA HIS A 43 2.33 -7.12 6.25
C HIS A 43 1.37 -7.73 5.22
N TRP A 44 0.08 -7.38 5.30
CA TRP A 44 -0.91 -7.86 4.36
C TRP A 44 -0.64 -7.37 2.93
N ILE A 45 -0.29 -6.09 2.77
CA ILE A 45 0.08 -5.51 1.46
C ILE A 45 1.33 -6.19 0.94
N TYR A 46 2.39 -6.25 1.76
CA TYR A 46 3.66 -6.84 1.35
C TYR A 46 3.49 -8.27 0.83
N LYS A 47 2.67 -9.07 1.52
CA LYS A 47 2.44 -10.47 1.16
C LYS A 47 1.48 -10.66 -0.01
N ASN A 48 0.31 -10.01 0.02
CA ASN A 48 -0.79 -10.32 -0.91
C ASN A 48 -0.80 -9.43 -2.16
N ILE A 49 -0.31 -8.19 -2.07
CA ILE A 49 -0.19 -7.27 -3.20
C ILE A 49 1.23 -7.30 -3.75
N GLY A 50 2.20 -7.30 -2.84
CA GLY A 50 3.61 -7.17 -3.17
C GLY A 50 4.36 -8.45 -3.48
N ASN A 51 3.72 -9.61 -3.27
CA ASN A 51 4.32 -10.92 -3.43
C ASN A 51 5.70 -11.04 -2.75
N GLU A 52 5.88 -10.32 -1.64
CA GLU A 52 7.10 -10.28 -0.84
C GLU A 52 8.35 -9.83 -1.62
N LYS A 53 8.17 -9.07 -2.70
CA LYS A 53 9.24 -8.64 -3.61
C LYS A 53 9.34 -7.13 -3.79
N ILE A 54 8.28 -6.40 -3.46
CA ILE A 54 8.22 -4.95 -3.69
C ILE A 54 8.56 -4.17 -2.42
N GLU A 55 9.06 -2.96 -2.63
CA GLU A 55 9.27 -2.02 -1.55
C GLU A 55 7.98 -1.23 -1.26
N ILE A 56 7.79 -0.90 0.02
CA ILE A 56 6.68 -0.08 0.49
C ILE A 56 7.26 1.20 1.07
N ASN A 57 7.11 2.29 0.34
CA ASN A 57 7.52 3.62 0.76
C ASN A 57 6.36 4.30 1.50
N ASN A 58 6.54 4.57 2.78
CA ASN A 58 5.59 5.35 3.57
C ASN A 58 6.10 6.80 3.66
N THR A 59 5.64 7.65 2.77
CA THR A 59 6.06 9.05 2.73
C THR A 59 5.17 9.86 3.66
N CYS A 60 5.75 10.35 4.75
CA CYS A 60 5.13 11.37 5.59
C CYS A 60 5.40 12.76 4.99
N GLY A 61 4.38 13.59 4.95
CA GLY A 61 4.45 14.95 4.43
C GLY A 61 3.17 15.70 4.76
N GLN A 62 3.25 17.02 4.78
CA GLN A 62 2.10 17.91 4.91
C GLN A 62 2.16 18.92 3.76
N THR A 63 1.04 19.60 3.48
CA THR A 63 0.97 20.61 2.42
C THR A 63 2.06 21.68 2.60
N GLU A 64 2.36 22.02 3.86
CA GLU A 64 3.35 23.00 4.30
C GLU A 64 4.79 22.55 4.04
N ALA A 65 5.04 21.24 3.94
CA ALA A 65 6.38 20.70 3.68
C ALA A 65 6.75 20.77 2.18
N GLY A 66 5.82 21.15 1.30
CA GLY A 66 6.07 21.33 -0.14
C GLY A 66 6.49 20.07 -0.90
N GLY A 67 6.51 18.91 -0.25
CA GLY A 67 6.93 17.63 -0.85
C GLY A 67 5.93 17.14 -1.88
N THR A 68 6.36 17.06 -3.14
CA THR A 68 5.63 16.44 -4.26
C THR A 68 6.08 15.00 -4.44
#